data_AF-A0A7S1UBP8-F1
#
_entry.id   AF-A0A7S1UBP8-F1
#
_cell.length_a   1.000
_cell.length_b   1.000
_cell.length_c   1.000
_cell.angle_alpha   90.00
_cell.angle_beta   90.00
_cell.angle_gamma   90.00
#
_symmetry.space_group_name_H-M   'P 1'
#
loop_
_entity.id
_entity.type
_entity.pdbx_description
1 polymer ?
#
loop_
_entity_poly.entity_id
_entity_poly.type
_entity_poly.pdbx_seq_one_letter_code
_entity_poly.pdbx_strand_id
1 'polypeptide(L)'
;GEQATALRDELGRLVMRLAPSHAIKQWPNRSSAWVLKYKLRSTRRWQERRISTFEYLLELNLLAGRSFNDLCQYPVFPWVLCNYTSAELDLRDPANYRDLSKPMGAQSPERLEQFMGRYEAMLGDPDLPPFMYGSHYSTAVGVVLHFLLRMQPFARLHQQIQGGQFDVADRLFGSVARAWESNTASLSEVKELTPEWFILPDFLVNRHGFQLGRTQDGDVVNDVELPPWAKGDPCRFIQMHRAALESDYVSANLHSWVDLVFGCAQQGQEAVKRSNVFFYLTYYGAVDVSAIEDEDKRHATELQIAHFGQCPTQLYRMAHP
;
A
#
# COMPACT_ATOMS: atom_id res chain seq x y z
N GLY A 1 -24.82 8.77 -8.43
CA GLY A 1 -24.69 9.24 -7.04
C GLY A 1 -25.00 8.11 -6.08
N GLU A 2 -26.27 7.77 -5.91
CA GLU A 2 -26.71 6.76 -4.93
C GLU A 2 -26.50 5.31 -5.40
N GLN A 3 -26.78 4.98 -6.67
CA GLN A 3 -26.56 3.62 -7.20
C GLN A 3 -25.08 3.17 -7.17
N ALA A 4 -24.15 4.09 -7.45
CA ALA A 4 -22.71 3.80 -7.38
C ALA A 4 -22.24 3.59 -5.93
N THR A 5 -22.87 4.27 -4.97
CA THR A 5 -22.59 4.12 -3.54
C THR A 5 -23.17 2.80 -3.02
N ALA A 6 -24.42 2.47 -3.37
CA ALA A 6 -25.06 1.20 -3.01
C ALA A 6 -24.30 -0.02 -3.54
N LEU A 7 -23.79 0.06 -4.77
CA LEU A 7 -22.98 -0.99 -5.38
C LEU A 7 -21.60 -1.13 -4.71
N ARG A 8 -20.95 0.00 -4.38
CA ARG A 8 -19.69 0.03 -3.61
C ARG A 8 -19.85 -0.57 -2.21
N ASP A 9 -20.99 -0.31 -1.56
CA ASP A 9 -21.30 -0.84 -0.24
C ASP A 9 -21.61 -2.33 -0.28
N GLU A 10 -22.48 -2.78 -1.19
CA GLU A 10 -22.81 -4.21 -1.43
C GLU A 10 -21.55 -5.06 -1.67
N LEU A 11 -20.59 -4.47 -2.37
CA LEU A 11 -19.34 -5.11 -2.69
C LEU A 11 -18.32 -5.06 -1.55
N GLY A 12 -18.28 -3.99 -0.75
CA GLY A 12 -17.57 -4.05 0.52
C GLY A 12 -18.09 -5.22 1.36
N ARG A 13 -19.39 -5.55 1.29
CA ARG A 13 -19.93 -6.79 1.88
C ARG A 13 -19.38 -8.02 1.21
N LEU A 14 -19.26 -8.05 -0.12
CA LEU A 14 -18.71 -9.20 -0.84
C LEU A 14 -17.23 -9.45 -0.51
N VAL A 15 -16.41 -8.40 -0.48
CA VAL A 15 -15.00 -8.47 -0.06
C VAL A 15 -14.89 -8.91 1.40
N MET A 16 -15.74 -8.39 2.29
CA MET A 16 -15.80 -8.82 3.70
C MET A 16 -16.35 -10.25 3.88
N ARG A 17 -17.19 -10.75 2.96
CA ARG A 17 -17.67 -12.16 2.94
C ARG A 17 -16.62 -13.12 2.38
N LEU A 18 -15.79 -12.66 1.45
CA LEU A 18 -14.68 -13.42 0.87
C LEU A 18 -13.44 -13.40 1.77
N ALA A 19 -13.23 -12.29 2.49
CA ALA A 19 -12.36 -12.27 3.65
C ALA A 19 -12.92 -13.28 4.66
N PRO A 20 -12.09 -14.15 5.25
CA PRO A 20 -12.59 -15.06 6.25
C PRO A 20 -13.30 -14.24 7.34
N SER A 21 -14.48 -14.67 7.79
CA SER A 21 -15.21 -14.00 8.90
C SER A 21 -14.35 -13.85 10.15
N HIS A 22 -13.34 -14.71 10.26
CA HIS A 22 -12.20 -14.64 11.16
C HIS A 22 -10.92 -14.70 10.35
N ALA A 23 -10.71 -13.74 9.43
CA ALA A 23 -9.38 -13.49 8.89
C ALA A 23 -8.51 -13.41 10.14
N ILE A 24 -7.49 -14.26 10.22
CA ILE A 24 -6.64 -14.37 11.40
C ILE A 24 -5.87 -13.03 11.47
N LYS A 25 -6.52 -11.99 12.02
CA LYS A 25 -6.03 -10.60 12.10
C LYS A 25 -4.78 -10.53 12.98
N GLN A 26 -4.63 -11.53 13.84
CA GLN A 26 -3.48 -11.81 14.67
C GLN A 26 -3.44 -13.32 14.85
N TRP A 27 -2.25 -13.91 14.93
CA TRP A 27 -2.07 -15.31 15.30
C TRP A 27 -2.79 -15.58 16.63
N PRO A 28 -4.05 -16.08 16.63
CA PRO A 28 -4.94 -15.93 17.78
C PRO A 28 -4.51 -16.84 18.93
N ASN A 29 -3.66 -17.82 18.61
CA ASN A 29 -3.07 -18.79 19.53
C ASN A 29 -1.62 -18.44 19.91
N ARG A 30 -1.11 -17.24 19.59
CA ARG A 30 0.25 -16.82 19.91
C ARG A 30 0.24 -15.70 20.94
N SER A 31 0.94 -15.92 22.06
CA SER A 31 1.08 -14.90 23.10
C SER A 31 1.90 -13.70 22.61
N SER A 32 1.71 -12.55 23.25
CA SER A 32 2.53 -11.35 22.99
C SER A 32 4.04 -11.62 23.15
N ALA A 33 4.40 -12.54 24.06
CA ALA A 33 5.78 -13.00 24.24
C ALA A 33 6.32 -13.75 23.01
N TRP A 34 5.49 -14.56 22.34
CA TRP A 34 5.87 -15.22 21.10
C TRP A 34 6.11 -14.20 19.99
N VAL A 35 5.19 -13.24 19.83
CA VAL A 35 5.31 -12.18 18.81
C VAL A 35 6.59 -11.37 19.03
N LEU A 36 6.88 -10.98 20.28
CA LEU A 36 8.11 -10.29 20.64
C LEU A 36 9.36 -11.11 20.29
N LYS A 37 9.39 -12.38 20.67
CA LYS A 37 10.53 -13.28 20.41
C LYS A 37 10.75 -13.49 18.91
N TYR A 38 9.67 -13.68 18.15
CA TYR A 38 9.75 -13.88 16.71
C TYR A 38 10.26 -12.61 16.02
N LYS A 39 9.66 -11.46 16.34
CA LYS A 39 10.08 -10.13 15.85
C LYS A 39 11.58 -9.90 16.05
N LEU A 40 12.09 -10.05 17.28
CA LEU A 40 13.51 -9.87 17.59
C LEU A 40 14.42 -10.84 16.83
N ARG A 41 13.97 -12.09 16.67
CA ARG A 41 14.71 -13.11 15.89
C ARG A 41 14.77 -12.74 14.40
N SER A 42 13.67 -12.27 13.83
CA SER A 42 13.58 -11.82 12.44
C SER A 42 14.52 -10.64 12.18
N THR A 43 14.46 -9.60 13.02
CA THR A 43 15.35 -8.44 12.92
C THR A 43 16.82 -8.84 12.98
N ARG A 44 17.18 -9.70 13.94
CA ARG A 44 18.56 -10.19 14.08
C ARG A 44 19.01 -10.98 12.85
N ARG A 45 18.16 -11.87 12.32
CA ARG A 45 18.48 -12.64 11.10
C ARG A 45 18.70 -11.72 9.90
N TRP A 46 17.91 -10.66 9.77
CA TRP A 46 18.06 -9.68 8.70
C TRP A 46 19.37 -8.89 8.84
N GLN A 47 19.67 -8.37 10.03
CA GLN A 47 20.95 -7.67 10.32
C GLN A 47 22.18 -8.57 10.07
N GLU A 48 22.08 -9.85 10.42
CA GLU A 48 23.14 -10.85 10.18
C GLU A 48 23.12 -11.39 8.73
N ARG A 49 22.34 -10.81 7.82
CA ARG A 49 22.17 -11.21 6.40
C ARG A 49 21.80 -12.69 6.20
N ARG A 50 21.12 -13.30 7.17
CA ARG A 50 20.60 -14.68 7.09
C ARG A 50 19.23 -14.78 6.42
N ILE A 51 18.55 -13.65 6.25
CA ILE A 51 17.35 -13.50 5.42
C ILE A 51 17.52 -12.23 4.58
N SER A 52 16.93 -12.27 3.40
CA SER A 52 16.85 -11.12 2.50
C SER A 52 15.94 -10.03 3.04
N THR A 53 16.07 -8.82 2.50
CA THR A 53 15.20 -7.69 2.84
C THR A 53 13.74 -8.00 2.49
N PHE A 54 13.48 -8.65 1.36
CA PHE A 54 12.13 -9.07 1.01
C PHE A 54 11.51 -10.06 2.01
N GLU A 55 12.27 -11.08 2.43
CA GLU A 55 11.79 -12.04 3.44
C GLU A 55 11.52 -11.34 4.76
N TYR A 56 12.38 -10.40 5.15
CA TYR A 56 12.18 -9.60 6.35
C TYR A 56 10.89 -8.78 6.29
N LEU A 57 10.64 -8.09 5.17
CA LEU A 57 9.41 -7.33 4.95
C LEU A 57 8.16 -8.23 4.96
N LEU A 58 8.22 -9.43 4.38
CA LEU A 58 7.12 -10.39 4.50
C LEU A 58 6.89 -10.84 5.94
N GLU A 59 7.95 -11.16 6.69
CA GLU A 59 7.84 -11.54 8.10
C GLU A 59 7.21 -10.40 8.93
N LEU A 60 7.61 -9.13 8.70
CA LEU A 60 7.00 -7.97 9.37
C LEU A 60 5.51 -7.82 9.02
N ASN A 61 5.15 -7.92 7.74
CA ASN A 61 3.76 -7.87 7.30
C ASN A 61 2.91 -8.94 8.00
N LEU A 62 3.38 -10.19 8.01
CA LEU A 62 2.68 -11.31 8.66
C LEU A 62 2.53 -11.12 10.18
N LEU A 63 3.57 -10.58 10.84
CA LEU A 63 3.50 -10.26 12.28
C LEU A 63 2.53 -9.11 12.56
N ALA A 64 2.39 -8.17 11.64
CA ALA A 64 1.51 -7.02 11.77
C ALA A 64 0.03 -7.31 11.41
N GLY A 65 -0.30 -8.58 11.12
CA GLY A 65 -1.66 -9.03 10.81
C GLY A 65 -2.01 -9.02 9.31
N ARG A 66 -1.04 -8.76 8.42
CA ARG A 66 -1.27 -8.74 6.97
C ARG A 66 -1.31 -10.15 6.39
N SER A 67 -2.11 -10.34 5.33
CA SER A 67 -2.29 -11.63 4.68
C SER A 67 -2.67 -11.49 3.21
N PHE A 68 -2.24 -12.44 2.39
CA PHE A 68 -2.69 -12.57 0.99
C PHE A 68 -4.17 -13.00 0.88
N ASN A 69 -4.77 -13.49 1.97
CA ASN A 69 -6.18 -13.91 2.00
C ASN A 69 -7.16 -12.76 2.25
N ASP A 70 -6.67 -11.56 2.60
CA ASP A 70 -7.50 -10.39 2.87
C ASP A 70 -6.94 -9.19 2.11
N LEU A 71 -7.66 -8.75 1.07
CA LEU A 71 -7.23 -7.62 0.22
C LEU A 71 -7.22 -6.28 0.98
N CYS A 72 -8.03 -6.14 2.03
CA CYS A 72 -8.03 -4.94 2.88
C CYS A 72 -6.80 -4.88 3.79
N GLN A 73 -6.19 -6.04 4.07
CA GLN A 73 -4.99 -6.21 4.90
C GLN A 73 -3.87 -6.90 4.12
N TYR A 74 -3.72 -6.56 2.84
CA TYR A 74 -2.68 -7.12 1.99
C TYR A 74 -1.28 -6.69 2.44
N PRO A 75 -0.23 -7.49 2.20
CA PRO A 75 1.14 -7.09 2.51
C PRO A 75 1.55 -5.81 1.76
N VAL A 76 2.26 -4.93 2.47
CA VAL A 76 2.71 -3.63 1.98
C VAL A 76 4.23 -3.62 1.86
N PHE A 77 4.72 -3.12 0.73
CA PHE A 77 6.13 -2.96 0.41
C PHE A 77 6.43 -1.50 0.00
N PRO A 78 7.64 -1.00 0.24
CA PRO A 78 8.00 0.36 -0.15
C PRO A 78 8.13 0.48 -1.67
N TRP A 79 7.76 1.63 -2.22
CA TRP A 79 8.47 2.14 -3.40
C TRP A 79 9.97 2.26 -3.07
N VAL A 80 10.82 1.71 -3.94
CA VAL A 80 12.29 1.74 -3.76
C VAL A 80 12.96 2.67 -4.76
N LEU A 81 12.59 2.58 -6.03
CA LEU A 81 13.13 3.40 -7.11
C LEU A 81 12.25 4.62 -7.34
N CYS A 82 12.85 5.70 -7.83
CA CYS A 82 12.16 6.93 -8.23
C CYS A 82 12.36 7.29 -9.72
N ASN A 83 13.29 6.63 -10.42
CA ASN A 83 13.60 6.88 -11.83
C ASN A 83 12.94 5.86 -12.75
N TYR A 84 11.85 6.26 -13.41
CA TYR A 84 11.08 5.43 -14.34
C TYR A 84 11.07 5.97 -15.78
N THR A 85 11.91 6.96 -16.08
CA THR A 85 11.93 7.65 -17.39
C THR A 85 13.27 7.51 -18.11
N SER A 86 14.35 7.19 -17.39
CA SER A 86 15.69 7.09 -17.99
C SER A 86 15.87 5.80 -18.82
N ALA A 87 16.70 5.89 -19.85
CA ALA A 87 17.07 4.77 -20.71
C ALA A 87 17.88 3.67 -20.01
N GLU A 88 18.65 4.04 -18.98
CA GLU A 88 19.45 3.14 -18.16
C GLU A 88 19.25 3.50 -16.67
N LEU A 89 19.52 2.53 -15.78
CA LEU A 89 19.33 2.67 -14.34
C LEU A 89 20.57 2.15 -13.60
N ASP A 90 21.30 3.04 -12.93
CA ASP A 90 22.45 2.66 -12.09
C ASP A 90 22.02 2.54 -10.62
N LEU A 91 21.99 1.31 -10.10
CA LEU A 91 21.66 1.01 -8.70
C LEU A 91 22.74 1.43 -7.70
N ARG A 92 23.88 1.96 -8.16
CA ARG A 92 24.90 2.55 -7.28
C ARG A 92 24.67 4.04 -7.05
N ASP A 93 23.83 4.67 -7.87
CA ASP A 93 23.51 6.08 -7.77
C ASP A 93 22.33 6.28 -6.79
N PRO A 94 22.54 6.93 -5.63
CA PRO A 94 21.48 7.21 -4.67
C PRO A 94 20.33 8.04 -5.25
N ALA A 95 20.57 8.83 -6.30
CA ALA A 95 19.52 9.65 -6.93
C ALA A 95 18.42 8.83 -7.61
N ASN A 96 18.66 7.53 -7.87
CA ASN A 96 17.66 6.61 -8.42
C ASN A 96 16.73 6.00 -7.37
N TYR A 97 16.97 6.28 -6.09
CA TYR A 97 16.21 5.74 -4.98
C TYR A 97 15.24 6.76 -4.39
N ARG A 98 14.09 6.27 -3.94
CA ARG A 98 13.16 7.00 -3.07
C ARG A 98 13.82 7.28 -1.71
N ASP A 99 13.45 8.40 -1.12
CA ASP A 99 13.75 8.70 0.28
C ASP A 99 12.84 7.86 1.19
N LEU A 100 13.38 6.74 1.71
CA LEU A 100 12.70 5.80 2.60
C LEU A 100 12.41 6.37 3.99
N SER A 101 13.00 7.52 4.34
CA SER A 101 12.68 8.22 5.59
C SER A 101 11.37 9.02 5.52
N LYS A 102 10.76 9.12 4.34
CA LYS A 102 9.56 9.93 4.10
C LYS A 102 8.41 9.07 3.58
N PRO A 103 7.16 9.26 4.05
CA PRO A 103 6.00 8.64 3.43
C PRO A 103 5.84 9.10 1.97
N MET A 104 5.00 8.42 1.19
CA MET A 104 4.78 8.79 -0.21
C MET A 104 4.34 10.25 -0.33
N GLY A 105 3.37 10.67 0.50
CA GLY A 105 2.87 12.06 0.52
C GLY A 105 3.94 13.14 0.71
N ALA A 106 5.08 12.81 1.31
CA ALA A 106 6.18 13.72 1.62
C ALA A 106 7.36 13.68 0.63
N GLN A 107 7.25 12.96 -0.50
CA GLN A 107 8.33 12.88 -1.50
C GLN A 107 8.57 14.19 -2.26
N SER A 108 7.53 15.02 -2.46
CA SER A 108 7.63 16.37 -3.02
C SER A 108 7.44 17.41 -1.90
N PRO A 109 8.36 18.38 -1.76
CA PRO A 109 8.22 19.47 -0.80
C PRO A 109 6.94 20.30 -0.99
N GLU A 110 6.60 20.63 -2.25
CA GLU A 110 5.43 21.45 -2.60
C GLU A 110 4.13 20.74 -2.26
N ARG A 111 4.11 19.41 -2.43
CA ARG A 111 2.97 18.59 -2.04
C ARG A 111 2.87 18.43 -0.53
N LEU A 112 4.00 18.27 0.14
CA LEU A 112 4.05 18.18 1.59
C LEU A 112 3.48 19.44 2.25
N GLU A 113 3.82 20.62 1.73
CA GLU A 113 3.27 21.90 2.23
C GLU A 113 1.73 21.92 2.18
N GLN A 114 1.13 21.42 1.10
CA GLN A 114 -0.32 21.34 0.97
C GLN A 114 -0.96 20.36 1.97
N PHE A 115 -0.33 19.21 2.22
CA PHE A 115 -0.79 18.27 3.24
C PHE A 115 -0.67 18.85 4.66
N MET A 116 0.43 19.54 4.94
CA MET A 116 0.64 20.22 6.23
C MET A 116 -0.37 21.36 6.42
N GLY A 117 -0.63 22.17 5.40
CA GLY A 117 -1.64 23.24 5.49
C GLY A 117 -3.04 22.70 5.77
N ARG A 118 -3.42 21.55 5.20
CA ARG A 118 -4.69 20.87 5.54
C ARG A 118 -4.70 20.35 6.98
N TYR A 119 -3.61 19.72 7.41
CA TYR A 119 -3.46 19.23 8.78
C TYR A 119 -3.58 20.37 9.80
N GLU A 120 -2.91 21.48 9.55
CA GLU A 120 -2.92 22.68 10.39
C GLU A 120 -4.29 23.35 10.44
N ALA A 121 -5.00 23.42 9.31
CA ALA A 121 -6.36 23.96 9.25
C ALA A 121 -7.38 23.13 10.06
N MET A 122 -7.10 21.85 10.30
CA MET A 122 -7.93 20.96 11.13
C MET A 122 -7.56 21.01 12.62
N LEU A 123 -6.49 21.73 13.01
CA LEU A 123 -6.12 21.85 14.41
C LEU A 123 -7.20 22.62 15.18
N GLY A 124 -7.83 21.94 16.14
CA GLY A 124 -8.87 22.53 16.98
C GLY A 124 -10.30 22.20 16.54
N ASP A 125 -10.49 21.39 15.49
CA ASP A 125 -11.79 20.79 15.19
C ASP A 125 -12.17 19.79 16.31
N PRO A 126 -13.30 19.97 17.01
CA PRO A 126 -13.70 19.10 18.12
C PRO A 126 -14.19 17.72 17.66
N ASP A 127 -14.63 17.60 16.42
CA ASP A 127 -15.29 16.40 15.90
C ASP A 127 -14.36 15.57 14.98
N LEU A 128 -13.30 16.19 14.45
CA LEU A 128 -12.40 15.55 13.50
C LEU A 128 -10.92 15.68 13.91
N PRO A 129 -10.27 14.59 14.36
CA PRO A 129 -8.83 14.60 14.59
C PRO A 129 -8.05 14.98 13.32
N PRO A 130 -7.02 15.84 13.41
CA PRO A 130 -6.29 16.32 12.25
C PRO A 130 -5.49 15.19 11.59
N PHE A 131 -5.50 15.16 10.27
CA PHE A 131 -4.76 14.18 9.46
C PHE A 131 -4.17 14.83 8.22
N MET A 132 -3.10 14.21 7.69
CA MET A 132 -2.45 14.66 6.45
C MET A 132 -3.01 13.90 5.26
N TYR A 133 -3.29 12.61 5.42
CA TYR A 133 -3.69 11.73 4.33
C TYR A 133 -5.11 11.17 4.52
N GLY A 134 -6.03 11.61 3.66
CA GLY A 134 -7.40 11.08 3.59
C GLY A 134 -7.51 9.76 2.81
N SER A 135 -6.53 9.47 1.96
CA SER A 135 -6.33 8.17 1.32
C SER A 135 -5.23 7.38 2.04
N HIS A 136 -5.24 6.06 1.87
CA HIS A 136 -4.31 5.16 2.54
C HIS A 136 -3.39 4.47 1.53
N TYR A 137 -2.15 4.17 1.95
CA TYR A 137 -1.13 3.57 1.09
C TYR A 137 -1.39 2.11 0.71
N SER A 138 -2.37 1.46 1.34
CA SER A 138 -2.76 0.08 1.09
C SER A 138 -4.27 -0.07 1.21
N THR A 139 -4.95 -0.24 0.08
CA THR A 139 -6.39 -0.50 0.01
C THR A 139 -6.67 -1.62 -0.99
N ALA A 140 -7.75 -2.36 -0.77
CA ALA A 140 -8.12 -3.48 -1.66
C ALA A 140 -8.31 -3.01 -3.11
N VAL A 141 -9.12 -1.97 -3.32
CA VAL A 141 -9.43 -1.45 -4.66
C VAL A 141 -8.30 -0.59 -5.20
N GLY A 142 -7.91 0.44 -4.44
CA GLY A 142 -6.99 1.46 -4.90
C GLY A 142 -5.58 0.93 -5.09
N VAL A 143 -5.15 -0.11 -4.37
CA VAL A 143 -3.76 -0.61 -4.45
C VAL A 143 -3.70 -2.01 -5.02
N VAL A 144 -4.30 -2.99 -4.33
CA VAL A 144 -4.12 -4.40 -4.68
C VAL A 144 -4.75 -4.72 -6.02
N LEU A 145 -6.04 -4.42 -6.21
CA LEU A 145 -6.73 -4.68 -7.47
C LEU A 145 -6.29 -3.74 -8.58
N HIS A 146 -5.88 -2.52 -8.25
CA HIS A 146 -5.31 -1.59 -9.22
C HIS A 146 -4.03 -2.15 -9.85
N PHE A 147 -3.06 -2.62 -9.05
CA PHE A 147 -1.82 -3.17 -9.57
C PHE A 147 -1.99 -4.57 -10.16
N LEU A 148 -2.75 -5.45 -9.51
CA LEU A 148 -2.84 -6.86 -9.90
C LEU A 148 -3.96 -7.17 -10.91
N LEU A 149 -4.60 -6.13 -11.46
CA LEU A 149 -5.74 -6.18 -12.39
C LEU A 149 -5.62 -7.24 -13.50
N ARG A 150 -4.41 -7.44 -14.03
CA ARG A 150 -4.15 -8.31 -15.19
C ARG A 150 -4.06 -9.80 -14.84
N MET A 151 -4.15 -10.15 -13.57
CA MET A 151 -4.08 -11.53 -13.11
C MET A 151 -5.42 -12.00 -12.57
N GLN A 152 -5.75 -13.28 -12.78
CA GLN A 152 -6.81 -13.92 -12.02
C GLN A 152 -6.30 -14.31 -10.62
N PRO A 153 -7.14 -14.24 -9.56
CA PRO A 153 -8.56 -13.87 -9.57
C PRO A 153 -8.83 -12.35 -9.50
N PHE A 154 -7.80 -11.51 -9.42
CA PHE A 154 -7.92 -10.05 -9.22
C PHE A 154 -8.70 -9.33 -10.32
N ALA A 155 -8.54 -9.74 -11.58
CA ALA A 155 -9.32 -9.21 -12.71
C ALA A 155 -10.83 -9.37 -12.49
N ARG A 156 -11.26 -10.58 -12.12
CA ARG A 156 -12.67 -10.89 -11.84
C ARG A 156 -13.18 -10.11 -10.65
N LEU A 157 -12.39 -10.03 -9.58
CA LEU A 157 -12.75 -9.25 -8.40
C LEU A 157 -12.93 -7.78 -8.78
N HIS A 158 -11.99 -7.19 -9.50
CA HIS A 158 -12.09 -5.82 -9.99
C HIS A 158 -13.35 -5.58 -10.84
N GLN A 159 -13.70 -6.49 -11.75
CA GLN A 159 -14.94 -6.37 -12.53
C GLN A 159 -16.17 -6.41 -11.64
N GLN A 160 -16.21 -7.31 -10.64
CA GLN A 160 -17.30 -7.35 -9.67
C GLN A 160 -17.40 -6.02 -8.92
N ILE A 161 -16.27 -5.39 -8.58
CA ILE A 161 -16.22 -4.09 -7.90
C ILE A 161 -16.85 -2.97 -8.71
N GLN A 162 -16.65 -3.02 -10.03
CA GLN A 162 -17.02 -1.97 -10.97
C GLN A 162 -18.30 -2.30 -11.75
N GLY A 163 -19.22 -3.08 -11.15
CA GLY A 163 -20.52 -3.37 -11.76
C GLY A 163 -20.50 -4.30 -12.96
N GLY A 164 -19.54 -5.22 -12.99
CA GLY A 164 -19.36 -6.23 -14.03
C GLY A 164 -18.45 -5.82 -15.18
N GLN A 165 -17.90 -4.60 -15.16
CA GLN A 165 -16.98 -4.07 -16.17
C GLN A 165 -15.65 -3.66 -15.55
N PHE A 166 -14.63 -3.41 -16.37
CA PHE A 166 -13.43 -2.75 -15.87
C PHE A 166 -13.71 -1.26 -15.61
N ASP A 167 -12.86 -0.62 -14.81
CA ASP A 167 -12.93 0.82 -14.57
C ASP A 167 -12.54 1.57 -15.86
N VAL A 168 -12.80 2.88 -15.91
CA VAL A 168 -12.39 3.70 -17.06
C VAL A 168 -10.88 3.61 -17.26
N ALA A 169 -10.47 3.50 -18.53
CA ALA A 169 -9.10 3.26 -18.93
C ALA A 169 -8.08 4.23 -18.30
N ASP A 170 -8.43 5.51 -18.15
CA ASP A 170 -7.57 6.53 -17.55
C ASP A 170 -7.21 6.24 -16.08
N ARG A 171 -8.09 5.55 -15.36
CA ARG A 171 -7.87 5.17 -13.94
C ARG A 171 -7.17 3.82 -13.79
N LEU A 172 -7.06 3.03 -14.85
CA LEU A 172 -6.39 1.74 -14.78
C LEU A 172 -4.87 1.92 -14.70
N PHE A 173 -4.22 0.95 -14.04
CA PHE A 173 -2.77 0.88 -13.99
C PHE A 173 -2.24 0.56 -15.40
N GLY A 174 -1.86 1.58 -16.15
CA GLY A 174 -1.36 1.46 -17.53
C GLY A 174 0.15 1.65 -17.66
N SER A 175 0.78 2.37 -16.72
CA SER A 175 2.18 2.78 -16.84
C SER A 175 2.84 2.92 -15.47
N VAL A 176 4.05 2.38 -15.33
CA VAL A 176 4.83 2.49 -14.08
C VAL A 176 5.22 3.94 -13.80
N ALA A 177 5.68 4.67 -14.83
CA ALA A 177 6.07 6.06 -14.69
C ALA A 177 4.89 6.95 -14.27
N ARG A 178 3.73 6.77 -14.91
CA ARG A 178 2.50 7.48 -14.55
C ARG A 178 2.03 7.14 -13.13
N ALA A 179 2.18 5.89 -12.70
CA ALA A 179 1.85 5.49 -11.34
C ALA A 179 2.76 6.16 -10.30
N TRP A 180 4.08 6.22 -10.55
CA TRP A 180 5.01 6.95 -9.68
C TRP A 180 4.69 8.45 -9.62
N GLU A 181 4.48 9.08 -10.78
CA GLU A 181 4.14 10.51 -10.87
C GLU A 181 2.83 10.81 -10.13
N SER A 182 1.79 10.01 -10.36
CA SER A 182 0.51 10.15 -9.64
C SER A 182 0.70 10.08 -8.12
N ASN A 183 1.49 9.11 -7.63
CA ASN A 183 1.78 8.97 -6.21
C ASN A 183 2.76 10.00 -5.64
N THR A 184 3.38 10.84 -6.46
CA THR A 184 4.31 11.90 -6.02
C THR A 184 3.82 13.32 -6.28
N ALA A 185 2.85 13.50 -7.19
CA ALA A 185 2.28 14.80 -7.56
C ALA A 185 0.81 14.98 -7.13
N SER A 186 0.00 13.92 -7.07
CA SER A 186 -1.42 14.06 -6.71
C SER A 186 -1.65 14.07 -5.20
N LEU A 187 -2.57 14.92 -4.72
CA LEU A 187 -3.00 14.96 -3.31
C LEU A 187 -3.95 13.82 -2.93
N SER A 188 -4.53 13.11 -3.90
CA SER A 188 -5.39 11.97 -3.63
C SER A 188 -4.62 10.66 -3.50
N GLU A 189 -3.31 10.65 -3.80
CA GLU A 189 -2.55 9.42 -4.03
C GLU A 189 -1.28 9.33 -3.18
N VAL A 190 -1.24 8.28 -2.36
CA VAL A 190 -0.12 7.95 -1.46
C VAL A 190 0.14 6.43 -1.42
N LYS A 191 -0.18 5.70 -2.50
CA LYS A 191 -0.08 4.24 -2.58
C LYS A 191 1.36 3.78 -2.38
N GLU A 192 1.55 2.78 -1.52
CA GLU A 192 2.77 1.96 -1.48
C GLU A 192 2.57 0.71 -2.36
N LEU A 193 3.62 -0.11 -2.49
CA LEU A 193 3.63 -1.27 -3.38
C LEU A 193 3.13 -2.55 -2.72
N THR A 194 2.87 -3.56 -3.54
CA THR A 194 2.63 -4.95 -3.14
C THR A 194 3.89 -5.80 -3.37
N PRO A 195 4.02 -7.00 -2.75
CA PRO A 195 5.20 -7.85 -2.92
C PRO A 195 5.47 -8.25 -4.37
N GLU A 196 4.44 -8.36 -5.21
CA GLU A 196 4.53 -8.82 -6.61
C GLU A 196 5.50 -7.98 -7.44
N TRP A 197 5.66 -6.69 -7.14
CA TRP A 197 6.63 -5.78 -7.77
C TRP A 197 8.09 -6.24 -7.68
N PHE A 198 8.39 -7.20 -6.81
CA PHE A 198 9.75 -7.70 -6.56
C PHE A 198 9.93 -9.18 -6.89
N ILE A 199 8.87 -9.89 -7.32
CA ILE A 199 8.93 -11.34 -7.53
C ILE A 199 8.13 -11.87 -8.72
N LEU A 200 7.15 -11.12 -9.26
CA LEU A 200 6.19 -11.67 -10.20
C LEU A 200 6.01 -10.75 -11.43
N PRO A 201 6.48 -11.14 -12.63
CA PRO A 201 6.32 -10.30 -13.82
C PRO A 201 4.89 -10.32 -14.40
N ASP A 202 4.08 -11.33 -14.06
CA ASP A 202 2.78 -11.60 -14.68
C ASP A 202 1.75 -10.48 -14.51
N PHE A 203 1.81 -9.69 -13.43
CA PHE A 203 0.86 -8.58 -13.24
C PHE A 203 1.07 -7.42 -14.24
N LEU A 204 2.21 -7.40 -14.93
CA LEU A 204 2.55 -6.39 -15.94
C LEU A 204 2.04 -6.76 -17.34
N VAL A 205 1.59 -8.00 -17.55
CA VAL A 205 1.23 -8.53 -18.89
C VAL A 205 -0.23 -8.95 -18.91
N ASN A 206 -0.99 -8.44 -19.87
CA ASN A 206 -2.38 -8.81 -20.13
C ASN A 206 -2.48 -10.14 -20.89
N ARG A 207 -1.97 -11.22 -20.29
CA ARG A 207 -1.94 -12.56 -20.91
C ARG A 207 -3.32 -13.10 -21.27
N HIS A 208 -4.36 -12.63 -20.58
CA HIS A 208 -5.74 -13.07 -20.78
C HIS A 208 -6.49 -12.26 -21.85
N GLY A 209 -5.86 -11.24 -22.45
CA GLY A 209 -6.50 -10.42 -23.48
C GLY A 209 -7.73 -9.66 -22.98
N PHE A 210 -7.70 -9.18 -21.73
CA PHE A 210 -8.79 -8.38 -21.17
C PHE A 210 -9.00 -7.10 -21.99
N GLN A 211 -10.27 -6.71 -22.18
CA GLN A 211 -10.63 -5.47 -22.83
C GLN A 211 -10.61 -4.32 -21.81
N LEU A 212 -9.46 -3.66 -21.67
CA LEU A 212 -9.23 -2.62 -20.66
C LEU A 212 -9.58 -1.19 -21.14
N GLY A 213 -10.08 -1.07 -22.37
CA GLY A 213 -10.56 0.19 -22.94
C GLY A 213 -9.48 1.07 -23.56
N ARG A 214 -9.84 2.33 -23.82
CA ARG A 214 -8.96 3.36 -24.38
C ARG A 214 -8.98 4.60 -23.49
N THR A 215 -7.82 5.20 -23.26
CA THR A 215 -7.68 6.47 -22.54
C THR A 215 -8.32 7.62 -23.33
N GLN A 216 -8.47 8.78 -22.71
CA GLN A 216 -8.93 10.00 -23.39
C GLN A 216 -8.02 10.42 -24.54
N ASP A 217 -6.72 10.14 -24.42
CA ASP A 217 -5.70 10.39 -25.46
C ASP A 217 -5.76 9.38 -26.62
N GLY A 218 -6.61 8.35 -26.50
CA GLY A 218 -6.85 7.34 -27.53
C GLY A 218 -6.00 6.07 -27.40
N ASP A 219 -5.10 6.01 -26.42
CA ASP A 219 -4.21 4.87 -26.19
C ASP A 219 -4.98 3.67 -25.66
N VAL A 220 -4.68 2.50 -26.22
CA VAL A 220 -5.30 1.24 -25.77
C VAL A 220 -4.58 0.78 -24.51
N VAL A 221 -5.34 0.59 -23.43
CA VAL A 221 -4.79 -0.01 -22.21
C VAL A 221 -4.63 -1.51 -22.45
N ASN A 222 -3.40 -2.02 -22.36
CA ASN A 222 -3.10 -3.43 -22.53
C ASN A 222 -2.04 -3.89 -21.52
N ASP A 223 -0.85 -4.33 -21.95
CA ASP A 223 0.30 -4.54 -21.07
C ASP A 223 0.67 -3.22 -20.36
N VAL A 224 1.30 -3.34 -19.19
CA VAL A 224 1.78 -2.16 -18.45
C VAL A 224 3.00 -1.60 -19.18
N GLU A 225 2.99 -0.30 -19.44
CA GLU A 225 4.15 0.42 -19.96
C GLU A 225 5.27 0.42 -18.92
N LEU A 226 6.37 -0.21 -19.31
CA LEU A 226 7.56 -0.35 -18.48
C LEU A 226 8.51 0.83 -18.70
N PRO A 227 9.32 1.19 -17.68
CA PRO A 227 10.35 2.20 -17.84
C PRO A 227 11.38 1.79 -18.91
N PRO A 228 12.00 2.75 -19.64
CA PRO A 228 12.88 2.42 -20.76
C PRO A 228 14.06 1.50 -20.40
N TRP A 229 14.61 1.62 -19.19
CA TRP A 229 15.69 0.74 -18.70
C TRP A 229 15.29 -0.73 -18.55
N ALA A 230 13.99 -1.05 -18.52
CA ALA A 230 13.48 -2.43 -18.54
C ALA A 230 13.42 -3.02 -19.95
N LYS A 231 13.63 -2.21 -21.01
CA LYS A 231 13.74 -2.65 -22.41
C LYS A 231 12.55 -3.49 -22.90
N GLY A 232 11.36 -3.18 -22.38
CA GLY A 232 10.12 -3.90 -22.68
C GLY A 232 10.05 -5.32 -22.10
N ASP A 233 10.95 -5.69 -21.17
CA ASP A 233 10.97 -7.02 -20.55
C ASP A 233 10.48 -6.96 -19.08
N PRO A 234 9.28 -7.51 -18.79
CA PRO A 234 8.75 -7.61 -17.43
C PRO A 234 9.67 -8.37 -16.46
N CYS A 235 10.39 -9.40 -16.92
CA CYS A 235 11.31 -10.16 -16.07
C CYS A 235 12.50 -9.30 -15.67
N ARG A 236 13.08 -8.55 -16.62
CA ARG A 236 14.12 -7.56 -16.34
C ARG A 236 13.65 -6.48 -15.37
N PHE A 237 12.42 -6.00 -15.52
CA PHE A 237 11.83 -5.05 -14.58
C PHE A 237 11.83 -5.58 -13.14
N ILE A 238 11.32 -6.81 -12.94
CA ILE A 238 11.29 -7.46 -11.62
C ILE A 238 12.70 -7.70 -11.07
N GLN A 239 13.63 -8.14 -11.91
CA GLN A 239 15.04 -8.34 -11.50
C GLN A 239 15.67 -7.05 -11.00
N MET A 240 15.46 -5.93 -11.69
CA MET A 240 15.98 -4.62 -11.27
C MET A 240 15.33 -4.13 -9.98
N HIS A 241 14.01 -4.27 -9.84
CA HIS A 241 13.31 -3.94 -8.59
C HIS A 241 13.81 -4.79 -7.42
N ARG A 242 14.01 -6.09 -7.64
CA ARG A 242 14.53 -6.99 -6.60
C ARG A 242 15.96 -6.66 -6.24
N ALA A 243 16.82 -6.39 -7.22
CA ALA A 243 18.20 -5.96 -6.97
C ALA A 243 18.27 -4.63 -6.22
N ALA A 244 17.39 -3.68 -6.55
CA ALA A 244 17.28 -2.41 -5.84
C ALA A 244 16.85 -2.62 -4.37
N LEU A 245 15.85 -3.46 -4.13
CA LEU A 245 15.37 -3.79 -2.78
C LEU A 245 16.46 -4.44 -1.90
N GLU A 246 17.30 -5.28 -2.50
CA GLU A 246 18.40 -5.98 -1.81
C GLU A 246 19.72 -5.18 -1.83
N SER A 247 19.71 -3.94 -2.32
CA SER A 247 20.91 -3.09 -2.39
C SER A 247 21.39 -2.64 -1.01
N ASP A 248 22.67 -2.24 -0.93
CA ASP A 248 23.23 -1.66 0.29
C ASP A 248 22.55 -0.33 0.65
N TYR A 249 22.09 0.45 -0.34
CA TYR A 249 21.31 1.67 -0.09
C TYR A 249 20.03 1.36 0.68
N VAL A 250 19.23 0.39 0.22
CA VAL A 250 18.00 0.01 0.92
C VAL A 250 18.33 -0.60 2.27
N SER A 251 19.31 -1.48 2.35
CA SER A 251 19.71 -2.10 3.62
C SER A 251 20.10 -1.06 4.68
N ALA A 252 20.77 0.03 4.28
CA ALA A 252 21.16 1.12 5.18
C ALA A 252 19.98 2.00 5.62
N ASN A 253 18.90 2.09 4.83
CA ASN A 253 17.84 3.09 5.03
C ASN A 253 16.45 2.50 5.37
N LEU A 254 16.23 1.19 5.15
CA LEU A 254 14.92 0.55 5.27
C LEU A 254 14.31 0.65 6.66
N HIS A 255 15.13 0.64 7.71
CA HIS A 255 14.68 0.78 9.10
C HIS A 255 13.80 2.04 9.30
N SER A 256 14.11 3.13 8.59
CA SER A 256 13.32 4.36 8.63
C SER A 256 11.94 4.20 7.99
N TRP A 257 11.82 3.42 6.91
CA TRP A 257 10.51 3.09 6.32
C TRP A 257 9.72 2.14 7.22
N VAL A 258 10.39 1.16 7.83
CA VAL A 258 9.78 0.29 8.83
C VAL A 258 9.21 1.10 9.99
N ASP A 259 9.89 2.17 10.41
CA ASP A 259 9.37 3.08 11.44
C ASP A 259 8.08 3.80 11.06
N LEU A 260 7.86 4.12 9.77
CA LEU A 260 6.60 4.72 9.29
C LEU A 260 5.45 3.72 9.31
N VAL A 261 5.70 2.50 8.84
CA VAL A 261 4.64 1.54 8.53
C VAL A 261 4.34 0.61 9.71
N PHE A 262 5.37 0.20 10.46
CA PHE A 262 5.27 -0.78 11.55
C PHE A 262 5.86 -0.29 12.88
N GLY A 263 6.56 0.85 12.89
CA GLY A 263 7.34 1.28 14.06
C GLY A 263 6.85 2.57 14.71
N CYS A 264 7.79 3.28 15.35
CA CYS A 264 7.45 4.34 16.28
C CYS A 264 6.83 5.57 15.63
N ALA A 265 7.01 5.75 14.31
CA ALA A 265 6.48 6.88 13.56
C ALA A 265 5.15 6.57 12.84
N GLN A 266 4.50 5.44 13.15
CA GLN A 266 3.16 5.14 12.65
C GLN A 266 2.10 6.04 13.29
N GLN A 267 2.26 6.40 14.57
CA GLN A 267 1.28 7.15 15.37
C GLN A 267 1.94 8.16 16.31
N GLY A 268 1.14 9.06 16.88
CA GLY A 268 1.58 10.02 17.90
C GLY A 268 2.50 11.11 17.36
N GLN A 269 3.29 11.72 18.24
CA GLN A 269 4.11 12.89 17.90
C GLN A 269 5.18 12.59 16.84
N GLU A 270 5.73 11.37 16.83
CA GLU A 270 6.70 10.98 15.81
C GLU A 270 6.06 10.85 14.42
N ALA A 271 4.79 10.42 14.34
CA ALA A 271 4.06 10.46 13.07
C ALA A 271 3.87 11.90 12.58
N VAL A 272 3.52 12.84 13.46
CA VAL A 272 3.39 14.26 13.09
C VAL A 272 4.73 14.81 12.58
N LYS A 273 5.82 14.58 13.32
CA LYS A 273 7.17 15.03 12.93
C LYS A 273 7.63 14.46 11.59
N ARG A 274 7.22 13.24 11.27
CA ARG A 274 7.56 12.55 10.02
C ARG A 274 6.49 12.68 8.94
N SER A 275 5.53 13.56 9.16
CA SER A 275 4.42 13.84 8.24
C SER A 275 3.64 12.59 7.85
N ASN A 276 3.37 11.69 8.78
CA ASN A 276 2.84 10.34 8.54
C ASN A 276 1.48 10.09 9.20
N VAL A 277 0.60 11.11 9.21
CA VAL A 277 -0.70 11.02 9.89
C VAL A 277 -1.81 10.73 8.88
N PHE A 278 -2.41 9.55 8.98
CA PHE A 278 -3.55 9.11 8.17
C PHE A 278 -4.88 9.41 8.86
N PHE A 279 -5.96 9.28 8.11
CA PHE A 279 -7.31 9.40 8.65
C PHE A 279 -7.52 8.46 9.85
N TYR A 280 -8.13 8.97 10.93
CA TYR A 280 -8.12 8.30 12.24
C TYR A 280 -8.75 6.89 12.22
N LEU A 281 -9.76 6.65 11.39
CA LEU A 281 -10.40 5.33 11.24
C LEU A 281 -9.49 4.26 10.64
N THR A 282 -8.36 4.64 10.04
CA THR A 282 -7.41 3.67 9.49
C THR A 282 -6.61 2.97 10.59
N TYR A 283 -6.50 3.53 11.79
CA TYR A 283 -5.67 2.96 12.86
C TYR A 283 -6.39 1.83 13.60
N TYR A 284 -5.62 0.78 13.92
CA TYR A 284 -6.12 -0.36 14.67
C TYR A 284 -6.66 0.08 16.04
N GLY A 285 -7.87 -0.35 16.38
CA GLY A 285 -8.52 -0.04 17.66
C GLY A 285 -9.10 1.37 17.76
N ALA A 286 -9.12 2.16 16.68
CA ALA A 286 -9.70 3.50 16.68
C ALA A 286 -11.23 3.48 16.84
N VAL A 287 -11.90 2.40 16.40
CA VAL A 287 -13.34 2.19 16.60
C VAL A 287 -13.56 0.78 17.15
N ASP A 288 -14.23 0.70 18.30
CA ASP A 288 -14.78 -0.56 18.77
C ASP A 288 -16.09 -0.85 18.04
N VAL A 289 -15.94 -1.47 16.86
CA VAL A 289 -17.07 -1.89 16.03
C VAL A 289 -18.00 -2.83 16.79
N SER A 290 -17.48 -3.61 17.74
CA SER A 290 -18.28 -4.57 18.51
C SER A 290 -19.20 -3.89 19.54
N ALA A 291 -18.84 -2.67 19.97
CA ALA A 291 -19.65 -1.85 20.86
C ALA A 291 -20.79 -1.10 20.12
N ILE A 292 -20.83 -1.15 18.79
CA ILE A 292 -21.91 -0.53 18.00
C ILE A 292 -23.13 -1.47 18.01
N GLU A 293 -24.15 -1.11 18.78
CA GLU A 293 -25.40 -1.88 18.92
C GLU A 293 -26.26 -1.87 17.65
N ASP A 294 -26.26 -0.73 16.94
CA ASP A 294 -26.99 -0.54 15.69
C ASP A 294 -26.29 -1.29 14.55
N GLU A 295 -26.94 -2.34 14.04
CA GLU A 295 -26.36 -3.24 13.05
C GLU A 295 -26.05 -2.54 11.72
N ASP A 296 -26.87 -1.58 11.28
CA ASP A 296 -26.65 -0.84 10.05
C ASP A 296 -25.48 0.14 10.20
N LYS A 297 -25.37 0.83 11.34
CA LYS A 297 -24.23 1.71 11.63
C LYS A 297 -22.93 0.93 11.82
N ARG A 298 -22.98 -0.22 12.50
CA ARG A 298 -21.86 -1.14 12.65
C ARG A 298 -21.36 -1.55 11.26
N HIS A 299 -22.30 -1.95 10.40
CA HIS A 299 -21.99 -2.40 9.06
C HIS A 299 -21.42 -1.28 8.17
N ALA A 300 -22.00 -0.08 8.20
CA ALA A 300 -21.49 1.07 7.47
C ALA A 300 -20.06 1.43 7.91
N THR A 301 -19.79 1.34 9.21
CA THR A 301 -18.46 1.60 9.78
C THR A 301 -17.44 0.54 9.34
N GLU A 302 -17.81 -0.74 9.33
CA GLU A 302 -16.98 -1.83 8.83
C GLU A 302 -16.62 -1.64 7.34
N LEU A 303 -17.62 -1.27 6.53
CA LEU A 303 -17.43 -0.96 5.11
C LEU A 303 -16.48 0.21 4.92
N GLN A 304 -16.67 1.28 5.69
CA GLN A 304 -15.78 2.43 5.65
C GLN A 304 -14.34 2.03 5.98
N ILE A 305 -14.12 1.28 7.06
CA ILE A 305 -12.79 0.81 7.43
C ILE A 305 -12.17 -0.08 6.33
N ALA A 306 -12.95 -0.98 5.74
CA ALA A 306 -12.48 -1.87 4.67
C ALA A 306 -12.10 -1.11 3.38
N HIS A 307 -12.83 -0.04 3.05
CA HIS A 307 -12.65 0.73 1.82
C HIS A 307 -11.56 1.80 1.92
N PHE A 308 -11.43 2.45 3.08
CA PHE A 308 -10.48 3.56 3.27
C PHE A 308 -9.06 3.11 3.60
N GLY A 309 -8.88 1.81 3.92
CA GLY A 309 -7.59 1.22 4.24
C GLY A 309 -7.38 1.10 5.75
N GLN A 310 -6.54 0.14 6.12
CA GLN A 310 -6.24 -0.18 7.51
C GLN A 310 -4.73 -0.10 7.70
N CYS A 311 -4.24 0.59 8.73
CA CYS A 311 -2.83 0.57 9.13
C CYS A 311 -2.47 -0.82 9.70
N PRO A 312 -1.25 -1.35 9.47
CA PRO A 312 -0.81 -2.58 10.10
C PRO A 312 -0.71 -2.39 11.62
N THR A 313 -0.72 -3.49 12.38
CA THR A 313 -0.44 -3.41 13.81
C THR A 313 0.98 -2.86 14.05
N GLN A 314 1.12 -1.90 14.97
CA GLN A 314 2.43 -1.36 15.34
C GLN A 314 3.27 -2.43 16.05
N LEU A 315 4.42 -2.76 15.48
CA LEU A 315 5.36 -3.76 15.98
C LEU A 315 6.45 -3.16 16.87
N TYR A 316 6.86 -1.91 16.63
CA TYR A 316 7.94 -1.24 17.37
C TYR A 316 7.47 0.10 17.94
N ARG A 317 7.80 0.34 19.22
CA ARG A 317 7.56 1.63 19.89
C ARG A 317 8.80 2.51 19.96
N MET A 318 9.97 1.91 19.72
CA MET A 318 11.25 2.60 19.59
C MET A 318 11.70 2.53 18.13
N ALA A 319 12.64 3.40 17.75
CA ALA A 319 13.23 3.38 16.42
C ALA A 319 13.75 1.99 16.06
N HIS A 320 13.53 1.60 14.81
CA HIS A 320 13.97 0.31 14.30
C HIS A 320 15.51 0.26 14.20
N PRO A 321 16.15 -0.81 14.69
CA PRO A 321 17.61 -0.93 14.71
C PRO A 321 18.22 -1.31 13.34
#